data_AF-A0A060SUR2-F1
#
_entry.id   AF-A0A060SUR2-F1
#
_cell.length_a   1.000
_cell.length_b   1.000
_cell.length_c   1.000
_cell.angle_alpha   90.00
_cell.angle_beta   90.00
_cell.angle_gamma   90.00
#
_symmetry.space_group_name_H-M   'P 1'
#
loop_
_entity.id
_entity.type
_entity.pdbx_description
1 polymer ?
#
loop_
_entity_poly.entity_id
_entity_poly.type
_entity_poly.pdbx_seq_one_letter_code
_entity_poly.pdbx_strand_id
1 'polypeptide(L)'
;DRDQYHPFSYETEEGSYTFTPRGERKPASILLTTKKKYKPVAKKVRASLENCPEKFRIERNITGDPLATMPELNPNPPEFSPTGRYTAERKEAMDRAHGEDFLWPEERKLLHDFMCKHNDGFAWSDSERGCFKPEFFPPIKFPVLPHTPWVEKNIPIPPGLYKEVCEILKKKIAAGVYEPSNS
;
A
#
# COMPACT_ATOMS: atom_id res chain seq x y z
N ASP A 1 51.43 12.50 10.11
CA ASP A 1 51.55 11.13 10.62
C ASP A 1 50.25 10.38 10.41
N ARG A 2 50.19 9.54 9.37
CA ARG A 2 50.50 8.10 9.36
C ARG A 2 49.42 7.27 10.08
N ASP A 3 48.51 6.75 9.26
CA ASP A 3 48.04 5.37 9.36
C ASP A 3 47.74 4.87 7.94
N GLN A 4 48.84 4.73 7.18
CA GLN A 4 48.83 4.06 5.89
C GLN A 4 48.99 2.57 6.18
N TYR A 5 47.87 1.84 6.22
CA TYR A 5 47.88 0.39 6.39
C TYR A 5 48.62 -0.25 5.20
N HIS A 6 49.84 -0.71 5.46
CA HIS A 6 50.62 -1.47 4.48
C HIS A 6 50.09 -2.91 4.37
N PRO A 7 50.08 -3.49 3.16
CA PRO A 7 49.72 -4.89 2.99
C PRO A 7 50.67 -5.78 3.78
N PHE A 8 50.09 -6.69 4.56
CA PHE A 8 50.84 -7.67 5.35
C PHE A 8 50.90 -8.99 4.58
N SER A 9 52.11 -9.50 4.36
CA SER A 9 52.39 -10.82 3.80
C SER A 9 53.01 -11.75 4.82
N TYR A 10 52.64 -13.01 4.77
CA TYR A 10 53.42 -14.09 5.40
C TYR A 10 53.44 -15.31 4.48
N GLU A 11 54.49 -16.11 4.62
CA GLU A 11 54.71 -17.31 3.83
C GLU A 11 54.44 -18.56 4.67
N THR A 12 53.82 -19.54 4.04
CA THR A 12 53.64 -20.89 4.60
C THR A 12 54.05 -21.92 3.56
N GLU A 13 54.18 -23.18 3.96
CA GLU A 13 54.59 -24.29 3.08
C GLU A 13 53.61 -24.52 1.89
N GLU A 14 52.38 -23.97 1.98
CA GLU A 14 51.37 -23.99 0.91
C GLU A 14 51.37 -22.72 0.04
N GLY A 15 52.24 -21.74 0.31
CA GLY A 15 52.41 -20.51 -0.46
C GLY A 15 52.30 -19.22 0.36
N SER A 16 52.53 -18.08 -0.30
CA SER A 16 52.52 -16.73 0.31
C SER A 16 51.18 -16.02 0.13
N TYR A 17 50.70 -15.35 1.18
CA TYR A 17 49.39 -14.68 1.18
C TYR A 17 49.50 -13.20 1.59
N THR A 18 48.85 -12.31 0.84
CA THR A 18 48.80 -10.85 1.09
C THR A 18 47.36 -10.35 1.26
N PHE A 19 47.14 -9.41 2.19
CA PHE A 19 45.82 -8.81 2.42
C PHE A 19 45.84 -7.26 2.25
N THR A 20 44.89 -6.72 1.48
CA THR A 20 44.66 -5.25 1.28
C THR A 20 43.22 -4.83 1.64
N PRO A 21 43.00 -3.66 2.28
CA PRO A 21 41.67 -3.24 2.71
C PRO A 21 40.89 -2.52 1.58
N ARG A 22 39.92 -3.27 1.03
CA ARG A 22 38.65 -2.87 0.37
C ARG A 22 38.69 -1.73 -0.68
N GLY A 23 38.60 -2.11 -1.96
CA GLY A 23 38.30 -1.14 -3.02
C GLY A 23 38.27 -1.63 -4.47
N GLU A 24 37.93 -2.89 -4.79
CA GLU A 24 37.87 -3.32 -6.19
C GLU A 24 36.59 -4.11 -6.51
N ARG A 25 35.87 -3.63 -7.52
CA ARG A 25 34.71 -4.30 -8.11
C ARG A 25 35.18 -5.65 -8.63
N LYS A 26 34.58 -6.72 -8.11
CA LYS A 26 34.86 -8.09 -8.56
C LYS A 26 34.70 -8.18 -10.08
N PRO A 27 35.69 -8.71 -10.83
CA PRO A 27 35.52 -8.97 -12.25
C PRO A 27 34.38 -9.98 -12.45
N ALA A 28 33.66 -9.84 -13.56
CA ALA A 28 32.50 -10.65 -13.95
C ALA A 28 32.76 -12.17 -14.04
N SER A 29 33.98 -12.64 -13.76
CA SER A 29 34.37 -14.04 -13.72
C SER A 29 33.89 -14.82 -12.49
N ILE A 30 33.50 -14.15 -11.38
CA ILE A 30 32.91 -14.84 -10.20
C ILE A 30 31.45 -15.25 -10.44
N LEU A 31 30.78 -14.70 -11.47
CA LEU A 31 29.39 -15.04 -11.77
C LEU A 31 29.22 -16.44 -12.41
N LEU A 32 30.30 -17.07 -12.89
CA LEU A 32 30.23 -18.36 -13.60
C LEU A 32 30.62 -19.59 -12.76
N THR A 33 31.12 -19.43 -11.54
CA THR A 33 31.65 -20.54 -10.72
C THR A 33 30.82 -20.94 -9.51
N THR A 34 29.78 -20.19 -9.14
CA THR A 34 28.80 -20.70 -8.17
C THR A 34 27.71 -21.48 -8.89
N LYS A 35 27.99 -22.74 -9.24
CA LYS A 35 26.94 -23.73 -9.49
C LYS A 35 26.15 -23.88 -8.18
N LYS A 36 25.22 -22.96 -7.89
CA LYS A 36 24.29 -23.09 -6.76
C LYS A 36 23.54 -24.40 -7.02
N LYS A 37 23.89 -25.46 -6.28
CA LYS A 37 23.17 -26.73 -6.32
C LYS A 37 21.70 -26.40 -6.08
N TYR A 38 20.86 -26.76 -7.05
CA TYR A 38 19.42 -26.60 -6.94
C TYR A 38 18.95 -27.23 -5.63
N LYS A 39 18.03 -26.56 -4.91
CA LYS A 39 17.52 -27.08 -3.62
C LYS A 39 16.93 -28.47 -3.87
N PRO A 40 17.47 -29.54 -3.27
CA PRO A 40 17.00 -30.89 -3.56
C PRO A 40 15.53 -31.01 -3.17
N VAL A 41 14.76 -31.73 -3.97
CA VAL A 41 13.30 -31.87 -3.81
C VAL A 41 12.92 -32.29 -2.38
N ALA A 42 13.72 -33.17 -1.77
CA ALA A 42 13.53 -33.63 -0.40
C ALA A 42 13.64 -32.53 0.69
N LYS A 43 14.39 -31.44 0.42
CA LYS A 43 14.50 -30.29 1.34
C LYS A 43 13.49 -29.19 1.05
N LYS A 44 12.66 -29.34 0.02
CA LYS A 44 11.65 -28.34 -0.35
C LYS A 44 10.52 -28.40 0.67
N VAL A 45 10.41 -27.36 1.50
CA VAL A 45 9.21 -27.10 2.30
C VAL A 45 8.06 -26.85 1.33
N ARG A 46 7.01 -27.66 1.42
CA ARG A 46 5.77 -27.47 0.66
C ARG A 46 4.82 -26.69 1.56
N ALA A 47 4.07 -25.76 0.98
CA ALA A 47 2.96 -25.16 1.69
C ALA A 47 1.98 -26.28 2.09
N SER A 48 1.53 -26.29 3.34
CA SER A 48 0.45 -27.18 3.75
C SER A 48 -0.82 -26.72 3.01
N LEU A 49 -1.55 -27.69 2.43
CA LEU A 49 -2.85 -27.47 1.79
C LEU A 49 -4.00 -27.48 2.82
N GLU A 50 -3.68 -27.45 4.12
CA GLU A 50 -4.69 -27.40 5.16
C GLU A 50 -5.68 -26.25 4.96
N ASN A 51 -6.97 -26.55 5.10
CA ASN A 51 -8.02 -25.55 5.08
C ASN A 51 -7.79 -24.53 6.20
N CYS A 52 -7.96 -23.24 5.89
CA CYS A 52 -7.91 -22.18 6.90
C CYS A 52 -8.90 -22.51 8.03
N PRO A 53 -8.46 -22.62 9.30
CA PRO A 53 -9.34 -22.93 10.41
C PRO A 53 -10.50 -21.93 10.47
N GLU A 54 -11.71 -22.41 10.78
CA GLU A 54 -12.93 -21.59 10.77
C GLU A 54 -12.82 -20.33 11.64
N LYS A 55 -12.08 -20.41 12.76
CA LYS A 55 -11.78 -19.28 13.66
C LYS A 55 -11.03 -18.10 13.01
N PHE A 56 -10.43 -18.28 11.83
CA PHE A 56 -9.72 -17.24 11.07
C PHE A 56 -10.49 -16.83 9.80
N ARG A 57 -11.68 -17.38 9.58
CA ARG A 57 -12.53 -17.02 8.46
C ARG A 57 -13.06 -15.60 8.67
N ILE A 58 -13.14 -14.83 7.59
CA ILE A 58 -13.74 -13.50 7.62
C ILE A 58 -15.24 -13.67 7.73
N GLU A 59 -15.79 -13.27 8.87
CA GLU A 59 -17.23 -13.19 9.10
C GLU A 59 -17.77 -11.85 8.59
N ARG A 60 -18.91 -11.88 7.91
CA ARG A 60 -19.62 -10.69 7.41
C ARG A 60 -20.95 -10.60 8.14
N ASN A 61 -21.03 -9.75 9.14
CA ASN A 61 -22.21 -9.61 9.99
C ASN A 61 -22.94 -8.32 9.61
N ILE A 62 -23.55 -8.28 8.42
CA ILE A 62 -24.36 -7.14 7.99
C ILE A 62 -25.67 -7.18 8.77
N THR A 63 -25.74 -6.38 9.84
CA THR A 63 -26.93 -6.25 10.68
C THR A 63 -27.80 -5.08 10.21
N GLY A 64 -29.10 -5.33 10.04
CA GLY A 64 -30.06 -4.34 9.53
C GLY A 64 -30.05 -4.19 8.00
N ASP A 65 -30.96 -3.36 7.48
CA ASP A 65 -30.97 -2.98 6.07
C ASP A 65 -29.97 -1.84 5.82
N PRO A 66 -28.89 -2.07 5.06
CA PRO A 66 -27.87 -1.04 4.79
C PRO A 66 -28.39 0.14 3.96
N LEU A 67 -29.55 0.01 3.30
CA LEU A 67 -30.14 1.03 2.45
C LEU A 67 -31.25 1.82 3.13
N ALA A 68 -31.60 1.50 4.38
CA ALA A 68 -32.73 2.13 5.08
C ALA A 68 -32.60 3.66 5.25
N THR A 69 -31.37 4.20 5.27
CA THR A 69 -31.11 5.65 5.39
C THR A 69 -30.77 6.30 4.05
N MET A 70 -30.94 5.58 2.93
CA MET A 70 -30.61 6.11 1.62
C MET A 70 -31.60 7.22 1.23
N PRO A 71 -31.13 8.45 0.93
CA PRO A 71 -32.02 9.54 0.56
C PRO A 71 -32.67 9.28 -0.80
N GLU A 72 -33.94 9.65 -0.92
CA GLU A 72 -34.69 9.51 -2.18
C GLU A 72 -34.32 10.65 -3.16
N LEU A 73 -34.27 10.30 -4.44
CA LEU A 73 -34.04 11.26 -5.52
C LEU A 73 -35.35 11.88 -5.96
N ASN A 74 -35.33 13.20 -6.16
CA ASN A 74 -36.49 13.92 -6.67
C ASN A 74 -36.39 13.93 -8.21
N PRO A 75 -37.42 13.47 -8.95
CA PRO A 75 -37.43 13.55 -10.41
C PRO A 75 -37.26 14.98 -10.94
N ASN A 76 -37.68 15.98 -10.16
CA ASN A 76 -37.52 17.40 -10.47
C ASN A 76 -36.53 18.04 -9.47
N PRO A 77 -35.21 17.92 -9.71
CA PRO A 77 -34.19 18.39 -8.79
C PRO A 77 -34.19 19.93 -8.68
N PRO A 78 -33.89 20.49 -7.49
CA PRO A 78 -33.72 21.92 -7.31
C PRO A 78 -32.48 22.43 -8.05
N GLU A 79 -32.34 23.75 -8.16
CA GLU A 79 -31.10 24.34 -8.66
C GLU A 79 -29.91 23.99 -7.75
N PHE A 80 -28.75 23.83 -8.38
CA PHE A 80 -27.54 23.44 -7.68
C PHE A 80 -27.15 24.45 -6.60
N SER A 81 -26.92 23.95 -5.40
CA SER A 81 -26.31 24.68 -4.28
C SER A 81 -25.14 23.89 -3.73
N PRO A 82 -23.95 24.49 -3.55
CA PRO A 82 -22.80 23.81 -2.97
C PRO A 82 -23.14 23.23 -1.59
N THR A 83 -22.96 21.92 -1.43
CA THR A 83 -23.37 21.20 -0.22
C THR A 83 -22.19 20.41 0.32
N GLY A 84 -21.68 20.80 1.49
CA GLY A 84 -20.62 20.09 2.20
C GLY A 84 -19.34 19.90 1.39
N ARG A 85 -19.08 18.64 1.01
CA ARG A 85 -17.97 18.19 0.17
C ARG A 85 -18.21 18.51 -1.30
N TYR A 86 -19.44 18.61 -1.80
CA TYR A 86 -19.68 18.88 -3.22
C TYR A 86 -19.67 20.40 -3.51
N THR A 87 -18.51 20.91 -3.92
CA THR A 87 -18.28 22.33 -4.23
C THR A 87 -18.53 22.64 -5.72
N ALA A 88 -18.60 23.94 -6.04
CA ALA A 88 -18.74 24.39 -7.43
C ALA A 88 -17.57 23.91 -8.33
N GLU A 89 -16.34 23.87 -7.81
CA GLU A 89 -15.18 23.33 -8.53
C GLU A 89 -15.34 21.84 -8.87
N ARG A 90 -15.86 21.05 -7.91
CA ARG A 90 -16.14 19.62 -8.10
C ARG A 90 -17.29 19.40 -9.08
N LYS A 91 -18.29 20.28 -9.09
CA LYS A 91 -19.35 20.31 -10.11
C LYS A 91 -18.77 20.54 -11.51
N GLU A 92 -17.94 21.57 -11.67
CA GLU A 92 -17.33 21.89 -12.97
C GLU A 92 -16.43 20.75 -13.45
N ALA A 93 -15.65 20.14 -12.56
CA ALA A 93 -14.85 18.96 -12.89
C ALA A 93 -15.72 17.78 -13.35
N MET A 94 -16.88 17.58 -12.72
CA MET A 94 -17.86 16.57 -13.14
C MET A 94 -18.43 16.90 -14.53
N ASP A 95 -18.83 18.15 -14.75
CA ASP A 95 -19.34 18.60 -16.05
C ASP A 95 -18.29 18.46 -17.16
N ARG A 96 -17.01 18.68 -16.85
CA ARG A 96 -15.89 18.49 -17.79
C ARG A 96 -15.64 17.01 -18.09
N ALA A 97 -15.87 16.12 -17.13
CA ALA A 97 -15.74 14.69 -17.31
C ALA A 97 -16.87 14.10 -18.18
N HIS A 98 -18.04 14.73 -18.18
CA HIS A 98 -19.18 14.35 -19.01
C HIS A 98 -19.29 15.26 -20.24
N GLY A 99 -18.87 14.77 -21.40
CA GLY A 99 -19.02 15.49 -22.68
C GLY A 99 -20.45 15.95 -22.93
N GLU A 100 -20.61 17.04 -23.69
CA GLU A 100 -21.90 17.73 -23.88
C GLU A 100 -23.03 16.81 -24.34
N ASP A 101 -22.71 15.77 -25.11
CA ASP A 101 -23.69 14.87 -25.72
C ASP A 101 -24.09 13.64 -24.87
N PHE A 102 -23.47 13.41 -23.70
CA PHE A 102 -23.72 12.18 -22.93
C PHE A 102 -24.96 12.24 -22.03
N LEU A 103 -25.22 13.39 -21.39
CA LEU A 103 -26.35 13.57 -20.46
C LEU A 103 -27.16 14.80 -20.88
N TRP A 104 -28.48 14.66 -20.85
CA TRP A 104 -29.38 15.80 -21.07
C TRP A 104 -29.23 16.84 -19.96
N PRO A 105 -29.58 18.12 -20.21
CA PRO A 105 -29.49 19.16 -19.18
C PRO A 105 -30.29 18.84 -17.92
N GLU A 106 -31.43 18.13 -18.04
CA GLU A 106 -32.25 17.70 -16.91
C GLU A 106 -31.59 16.54 -16.13
N GLU A 107 -31.00 15.57 -16.82
CA GLU A 107 -30.26 14.47 -16.20
C GLU A 107 -29.01 14.96 -15.47
N ARG A 108 -28.33 15.98 -16.00
CA ARG A 108 -27.20 16.64 -15.32
C ARG A 108 -27.64 17.29 -14.01
N LYS A 109 -28.80 17.96 -13.99
CA LYS A 109 -29.36 18.52 -12.74
C LYS A 109 -29.63 17.41 -11.73
N LEU A 110 -30.17 16.28 -12.18
CA LEU A 110 -30.44 15.12 -11.31
C LEU A 110 -29.15 14.52 -10.75
N LEU A 111 -28.11 14.41 -11.58
CA LEU A 111 -26.79 13.95 -11.17
C LEU A 111 -26.21 14.86 -10.07
N HIS A 112 -26.31 16.18 -10.23
CA HIS A 112 -25.83 17.12 -9.21
C HIS A 112 -26.62 17.02 -7.90
N ASP A 113 -27.95 16.86 -7.96
CA ASP A 113 -28.79 16.63 -6.78
C ASP A 113 -28.41 15.31 -6.07
N PHE A 114 -28.18 14.25 -6.84
CA PHE A 114 -27.67 12.97 -6.31
C PHE A 114 -26.33 13.17 -5.59
N MET A 115 -25.36 13.86 -6.20
CA MET A 115 -24.07 14.12 -5.56
C MET A 115 -24.21 14.95 -4.28
N CYS A 116 -25.09 15.95 -4.25
CA CYS A 116 -25.38 16.74 -3.05
C CYS A 116 -26.01 15.91 -1.94
N LYS A 117 -27.01 15.08 -2.26
CA LYS A 117 -27.70 14.22 -1.27
C LYS A 117 -26.79 13.16 -0.69
N HIS A 118 -25.91 12.60 -1.51
CA HIS A 118 -24.92 11.61 -1.10
C HIS A 118 -23.56 12.24 -0.78
N ASN A 119 -23.58 13.42 -0.15
CA ASN A 119 -22.40 14.21 0.19
C ASN A 119 -21.28 13.38 0.86
N ASP A 120 -21.66 12.55 1.83
CA ASP A 120 -20.71 11.74 2.62
C ASP A 120 -20.39 10.38 1.98
N GLY A 121 -21.11 10.01 0.92
CA GLY A 121 -20.89 8.76 0.19
C GLY A 121 -19.66 8.81 -0.73
N PHE A 122 -19.29 9.99 -1.20
CA PHE A 122 -18.16 10.19 -2.10
C PHE A 122 -16.96 10.80 -1.37
N ALA A 123 -15.78 10.31 -1.73
CA ALA A 123 -14.50 10.82 -1.24
C ALA A 123 -13.75 11.48 -2.40
N TRP A 124 -13.38 12.74 -2.22
CA TRP A 124 -12.64 13.52 -3.21
C TRP A 124 -11.17 13.70 -2.83
N SER A 125 -10.84 13.38 -1.58
CA SER A 125 -9.49 13.38 -1.02
C SER A 125 -9.30 12.14 -0.14
N ASP A 126 -8.05 11.71 0.06
CA ASP A 126 -7.76 10.55 0.91
C ASP A 126 -8.25 10.72 2.36
N SER A 127 -8.35 11.96 2.85
CA SER A 127 -8.91 12.29 4.17
C SER A 127 -10.42 12.09 4.27
N GLU A 128 -11.14 12.12 3.16
CA GLU A 128 -12.59 11.94 3.11
C GLU A 128 -13.00 10.47 2.98
N ARG A 129 -12.04 9.57 2.81
CA ARG A 129 -12.25 8.14 2.62
C ARG A 129 -12.85 7.50 3.87
N GLY A 130 -13.93 6.75 3.70
CA GLY A 130 -14.54 5.98 4.79
C GLY A 130 -13.77 4.70 5.15
N CYS A 131 -14.07 4.17 6.33
CA CYS A 131 -13.68 2.84 6.78
C CYS A 131 -14.93 1.96 6.91
N PHE A 132 -14.79 0.65 6.71
CA PHE A 132 -15.87 -0.27 7.00
C PHE A 132 -16.19 -0.25 8.50
N LYS A 133 -17.50 -0.34 8.83
CA LYS A 133 -17.95 -0.44 10.21
C LYS A 133 -17.35 -1.73 10.84
N PRO A 134 -16.65 -1.63 11.98
CA PRO A 134 -16.11 -2.80 12.67
C PRO A 134 -17.18 -3.81 13.09
N GLU A 135 -18.42 -3.35 13.27
CA GLU A 135 -19.59 -4.19 13.56
C GLU A 135 -19.93 -5.14 12.41
N PHE A 136 -19.77 -4.69 11.16
CA PHE A 136 -20.02 -5.51 9.98
C PHE A 136 -18.82 -6.38 9.61
N PHE A 137 -17.63 -5.82 9.80
CA PHE A 137 -16.35 -6.43 9.45
C PHE A 137 -15.39 -6.33 10.64
N PRO A 138 -15.40 -7.32 11.56
CA PRO A 138 -14.49 -7.33 12.69
C PRO A 138 -13.02 -7.43 12.23
N PRO A 139 -12.05 -6.99 13.06
CA PRO A 139 -10.63 -7.09 12.73
C PRO A 139 -10.20 -8.52 12.37
N ILE A 140 -9.45 -8.64 11.27
CA ILE A 140 -9.00 -9.93 10.76
C ILE A 140 -7.89 -10.49 11.66
N LYS A 141 -8.04 -11.76 12.07
CA LYS A 141 -7.01 -12.51 12.78
C LYS A 141 -6.22 -13.34 11.78
N PHE A 142 -4.92 -13.11 11.68
CA PHE A 142 -4.06 -13.90 10.81
C PHE A 142 -3.71 -15.24 11.47
N PRO A 143 -3.84 -16.38 10.76
CA PRO A 143 -3.35 -17.67 11.22
C PRO A 143 -1.82 -17.67 11.20
N VAL A 144 -1.22 -17.36 12.34
CA VAL A 144 0.23 -17.30 12.48
C VAL A 144 0.72 -18.53 13.24
N LEU A 145 1.70 -19.25 12.69
CA LEU A 145 2.43 -20.29 13.40
C LEU A 145 3.45 -19.65 14.36
N PRO A 146 3.76 -20.26 15.52
CA PRO A 146 4.81 -19.76 16.41
C PRO A 146 6.12 -19.60 15.63
N HIS A 147 6.60 -18.36 15.53
CA HIS A 147 7.82 -18.01 14.83
C HIS A 147 8.49 -16.85 15.54
N THR A 148 9.82 -16.73 15.36
CA THR A 148 10.55 -15.54 15.78
C THR A 148 10.26 -14.43 14.77
N PRO A 149 9.88 -13.21 15.20
CA PRO A 149 9.64 -12.11 14.27
C PRO A 149 10.90 -11.83 13.46
N TRP A 150 10.74 -11.63 12.17
CA TRP A 150 11.85 -11.35 11.26
C TRP A 150 12.09 -9.85 11.18
N VAL A 151 13.28 -9.40 11.59
CA VAL A 151 13.70 -8.00 11.44
C VAL A 151 14.58 -7.88 10.21
N GLU A 152 14.01 -7.37 9.12
CA GLU A 152 14.74 -7.05 7.90
C GLU A 152 15.11 -5.58 7.84
N LYS A 153 16.31 -5.27 7.34
CA LYS A 153 16.74 -3.88 7.14
C LYS A 153 15.95 -3.25 6.00
N ASN A 154 15.45 -2.03 6.20
CA ASN A 154 14.72 -1.30 5.16
C ASN A 154 15.61 -1.07 3.92
N ILE A 155 15.02 -1.22 2.74
CA ILE A 155 15.68 -0.91 1.47
C ILE A 155 15.88 0.61 1.40
N PRO A 156 17.09 1.11 1.08
CA PRO A 156 17.34 2.54 0.94
C PRO A 156 16.47 3.16 -0.14
N ILE A 157 15.84 4.30 0.17
CA ILE A 157 15.05 5.05 -0.80
C ILE A 157 16.01 5.85 -1.71
N PRO A 158 15.90 5.74 -3.04
CA PRO A 158 16.71 6.55 -3.96
C PRO A 158 16.51 8.05 -3.73
N PRO A 159 17.58 8.88 -3.76
CA PRO A 159 17.48 10.31 -3.46
C PRO A 159 16.47 11.08 -4.33
N GLY A 160 16.34 10.72 -5.61
CA GLY A 160 15.42 11.38 -6.55
C GLY A 160 13.93 11.18 -6.21
N LEU A 161 13.59 10.10 -5.51
CA LEU A 161 12.20 9.77 -5.14
C LEU A 161 11.89 10.07 -3.67
N TYR A 162 12.90 10.47 -2.88
CA TYR A 162 12.77 10.61 -1.44
C TYR A 162 11.63 11.56 -1.04
N LYS A 163 11.55 12.72 -1.70
CA LYS A 163 10.53 13.73 -1.41
C LYS A 163 9.12 13.20 -1.69
N GLU A 164 8.91 12.54 -2.82
CA GLU A 164 7.62 11.97 -3.21
C GLU A 164 7.17 10.88 -2.23
N VAL A 165 8.09 9.98 -1.84
CA VAL A 165 7.80 8.93 -0.85
C VAL A 165 7.42 9.55 0.50
N CYS A 166 8.15 10.57 0.96
CA CYS A 166 7.80 11.29 2.19
C CYS A 166 6.42 11.95 2.12
N GLU A 167 6.06 12.54 0.99
CA GLU A 167 4.73 13.13 0.78
C GLU A 167 3.62 12.08 0.82
N ILE A 168 3.82 10.92 0.17
CA ILE A 168 2.87 9.80 0.20
C ILE A 168 2.70 9.26 1.63
N LEU A 169 3.79 9.09 2.37
CA LEU A 169 3.74 8.61 3.76
C LEU A 169 2.96 9.59 4.64
N LYS A 170 3.23 10.90 4.53
CA LYS A 170 2.49 11.93 5.27
C LYS A 170 0.99 11.93 4.93
N LYS A 171 0.63 11.80 3.65
CA LYS A 171 -0.77 11.69 3.21
C LYS A 171 -1.46 10.47 3.82
N LYS A 172 -0.80 9.31 3.84
CA LYS A 172 -1.34 8.07 4.42
C LYS A 172 -1.47 8.13 5.94
N ILE A 173 -0.55 8.80 6.63
CA ILE A 173 -0.66 9.07 8.08
C ILE A 173 -1.82 10.03 8.35
N ALA A 174 -1.95 11.12 7.59
CA ALA A 174 -3.05 12.07 7.73
C ALA A 174 -4.43 11.43 7.46
N ALA A 175 -4.50 10.49 6.51
CA ALA A 175 -5.70 9.71 6.23
C ALA A 175 -5.97 8.57 7.24
N GLY A 176 -5.14 8.42 8.29
CA GLY A 176 -5.30 7.41 9.33
C GLY A 176 -5.03 5.96 8.88
N VAL A 177 -4.38 5.77 7.72
CA VAL A 177 -4.06 4.42 7.20
C VAL A 177 -2.85 3.83 7.91
N TYR A 178 -1.88 4.70 8.23
CA TYR A 178 -0.64 4.34 8.88
C TYR A 178 -0.59 4.94 10.28
N GLU A 179 -0.20 4.12 11.23
CA GLU A 179 0.03 4.48 12.62
C GLU A 179 1.50 4.25 13.00
N PRO A 180 2.08 5.09 13.87
CA PRO A 180 3.40 4.82 14.43
C PRO A 180 3.41 3.52 15.24
N SER A 181 4.41 2.67 15.01
CA SER A 181 4.60 1.41 15.75
C SER A 181 6.06 1.22 16.14
N ASN A 182 6.28 0.55 17.27
CA ASN A 182 7.59 0.20 17.82
C ASN A 182 7.93 -1.30 17.63
N SER A 183 7.27 -1.95 16.66
CA SER A 183 7.48 -3.38 16.36
C SER A 183 8.86 -3.65 15.74
#